data_AF-A0A816XL49-F1
#
_entry.id   AF-A0A816XL49-F1
#
_cell.length_a   1.000
_cell.length_b   1.000
_cell.length_c   1.000
_cell.angle_alpha   90.00
_cell.angle_beta   90.00
_cell.angle_gamma   90.00
#
_symmetry.space_group_name_H-M   'P 1'
#
loop_
_entity.id
_entity.type
_entity.pdbx_description
1 polymer ?
#
loop_
_entity_poly.entity_id
_entity_poly.type
_entity_poly.pdbx_seq_one_letter_code
_entity_poly.pdbx_strand_id
1 'polypeptide(L)'
;VEQKLLTGRNQSLSDRIFSQQTGTELQRHNRSDSELKQQHEILLSTLLLEQQLHSTSTDEHKRRVNEETLLKLCDEIRPNLILATGGTTISLYDITPEVAS
;
A
#
# COMPACT_ATOMS: atom_id res chain seq x y z
N VAL A 1 37.36 57.70 -6.46
CA VAL A 1 37.86 56.31 -6.73
C VAL A 1 37.35 55.33 -5.68
N GLU A 2 37.45 55.67 -4.39
CA GLU A 2 36.96 54.85 -3.26
C GLU A 2 35.47 54.48 -3.32
N GLN A 3 34.60 55.43 -3.66
CA GLN A 3 33.15 55.18 -3.69
C GLN A 3 32.76 54.12 -4.74
N LYS A 4 33.39 54.12 -5.92
CA LYS A 4 33.17 53.09 -6.95
C LYS A 4 33.66 51.71 -6.49
N LEU A 5 34.77 51.67 -5.75
CA LEU A 5 35.32 50.44 -5.18
C LEU A 5 34.39 49.85 -4.10
N LEU A 6 33.85 50.70 -3.23
CA LEU A 6 32.89 50.33 -2.20
C LEU A 6 31.57 49.82 -2.79
N THR A 7 31.04 50.49 -3.81
CA THR A 7 29.84 50.02 -4.52
C THR A 7 30.07 48.66 -5.18
N GLY A 8 31.24 48.44 -5.80
CA GLY A 8 31.59 47.14 -6.39
C GLY A 8 31.70 46.02 -5.35
N ARG A 9 32.31 46.30 -4.19
CA ARG A 9 32.36 45.33 -3.07
C ARG A 9 30.98 45.04 -2.51
N ASN A 10 30.13 46.05 -2.34
CA ASN A 10 28.77 45.86 -1.84
C ASN A 10 27.89 45.08 -2.82
N GLN A 11 28.06 45.29 -4.13
CA GLN A 11 27.37 44.50 -5.14
C GLN A 11 27.79 43.03 -5.06
N SER A 12 29.10 42.76 -5.01
CA SER A 12 29.62 41.40 -4.89
C SER A 12 29.15 40.69 -3.61
N LEU A 13 29.10 41.41 -2.48
CA LEU A 13 28.57 40.87 -1.23
C LEU A 13 27.06 40.58 -1.33
N SER A 14 26.29 41.48 -1.96
CA SER A 14 24.86 41.29 -2.18
C SER A 14 24.58 40.09 -3.07
N ASP A 15 25.31 39.96 -4.19
CA ASP A 15 25.19 38.82 -5.11
C ASP A 15 25.53 37.50 -4.41
N ARG A 16 26.57 37.50 -3.57
CA ARG A 16 26.98 36.32 -2.80
C ARG A 16 25.95 35.93 -1.74
N ILE A 17 25.41 36.90 -1.00
CA ILE A 17 24.36 36.65 0.01
C ILE A 17 23.11 36.11 -0.69
N PHE A 18 22.70 36.73 -1.80
CA PHE A 18 21.54 36.30 -2.58
C PHE A 18 21.71 34.87 -3.11
N SER A 19 22.86 34.54 -3.69
CA SER A 19 23.17 33.19 -4.18
C SER A 19 23.16 32.16 -3.04
N GLN A 20 23.72 32.48 -1.88
CA GLN A 20 23.76 31.59 -0.72
C GLN A 20 22.36 31.34 -0.15
N GLN A 21 21.54 32.39 0.00
CA GLN A 21 20.17 32.28 0.50
C GLN A 21 19.29 31.48 -0.47
N THR A 22 19.36 31.79 -1.76
CA THR A 22 18.55 31.10 -2.77
C THR A 22 18.94 29.62 -2.89
N GLY A 23 20.23 29.31 -2.85
CA GLY A 23 20.71 27.92 -2.89
C GLY A 23 20.25 27.10 -1.68
N THR A 24 20.29 27.69 -0.48
CA THR A 24 19.85 27.00 0.74
C THR A 24 18.34 26.85 0.83
N GLU A 25 17.55 27.83 0.36
CA GLU A 25 16.09 27.70 0.27
C GLU A 25 15.69 26.62 -0.74
N LEU A 26 16.33 26.60 -1.92
CA LEU A 26 16.07 25.58 -2.93
C LEU A 26 16.40 24.16 -2.43
N GLN A 27 17.50 24.00 -1.69
CA GLN A 27 17.83 22.71 -1.06
C GLN A 27 16.80 22.28 -0.02
N ARG A 28 16.30 23.22 0.80
CA ARG A 28 15.23 22.94 1.76
C ARG A 28 13.94 22.53 1.06
N HIS A 29 13.57 23.21 -0.01
CA HIS A 29 12.39 22.86 -0.81
C HIS A 29 12.53 21.47 -1.42
N ASN A 30 13.66 21.17 -2.09
CA ASN A 30 13.89 19.86 -2.71
C ASN A 30 13.86 18.73 -1.69
N ARG A 31 14.38 18.97 -0.47
CA ARG A 31 14.31 18.01 0.62
C ARG A 31 12.87 17.79 1.09
N SER A 32 12.13 18.87 1.30
CA SER A 32 10.71 18.82 1.69
C SER A 32 9.88 18.08 0.65
N ASP A 33 10.10 18.32 -0.64
CA ASP A 33 9.41 17.62 -1.73
C ASP A 33 9.75 16.12 -1.76
N SER A 34 11.02 15.77 -1.53
CA SER A 34 11.44 14.37 -1.46
C SER A 34 10.80 13.65 -0.27
N GLU A 35 10.74 14.30 0.90
CA GLU A 35 10.10 13.78 2.10
C GLU A 35 8.60 13.60 1.88
N LEU A 36 7.92 14.56 1.24
CA LEU A 36 6.50 14.48 0.90
C LEU A 36 6.20 13.32 -0.07
N LYS A 37 7.03 13.14 -1.11
CA LYS A 37 6.90 12.01 -2.04
C LYS A 37 7.05 10.67 -1.34
N GLN A 38 8.03 10.55 -0.46
CA GLN A 38 8.23 9.34 0.33
C GLN A 38 7.01 9.05 1.23
N GLN A 39 6.46 10.07 1.89
CA GLN A 39 5.24 9.90 2.70
C GLN A 39 4.05 9.45 1.84
N HIS A 40 3.90 9.99 0.64
CA HIS A 40 2.86 9.58 -0.29
C HIS A 40 3.00 8.12 -0.72
N GLU A 41 4.21 7.66 -1.04
CA GLU A 41 4.47 6.25 -1.39
C GLU A 41 4.19 5.30 -0.23
N ILE A 42 4.54 5.68 1.00
CA ILE A 42 4.23 4.91 2.20
C ILE A 42 2.72 4.79 2.36
N LEU A 43 1.98 5.90 2.26
CA LEU A 43 0.52 5.90 2.40
C LEU A 43 -0.16 4.99 1.37
N LEU A 44 0.25 5.08 0.10
CA LEU A 44 -0.27 4.20 -0.96
C LEU A 44 0.02 2.73 -0.66
N SER A 45 1.24 2.43 -0.21
CA SER A 45 1.63 1.07 0.16
C SER A 45 0.79 0.53 1.32
N THR A 46 0.56 1.34 2.35
CA THR A 46 -0.31 0.97 3.48
C THR A 46 -1.74 0.71 3.04
N LEU A 47 -2.31 1.57 2.21
CA LEU A 47 -3.69 1.42 1.73
C LEU A 47 -3.87 0.17 0.85
N LEU A 48 -2.88 -0.15 0.02
CA LEU A 48 -2.87 -1.39 -0.76
C LEU A 48 -2.80 -2.63 0.14
N LEU A 49 -1.97 -2.61 1.19
CA LEU A 49 -1.89 -3.70 2.15
C LEU A 49 -3.20 -3.88 2.92
N GLU A 50 -3.84 -2.79 3.36
CA GLU A 50 -5.16 -2.84 4.01
C GLU A 50 -6.22 -3.44 3.08
N GLN A 51 -6.25 -3.03 1.82
CA GLN A 51 -7.17 -3.60 0.83
C GLN A 51 -6.93 -5.10 0.63
N GLN A 52 -5.67 -5.54 0.55
CA GLN A 52 -5.33 -6.96 0.42
C GLN A 52 -5.76 -7.76 1.65
N LEU A 53 -5.50 -7.24 2.85
CA LEU A 53 -5.92 -7.89 4.11
C LEU A 53 -7.44 -7.99 4.22
N HIS A 54 -8.18 -6.96 3.79
CA HIS A 54 -9.63 -7.02 3.75
C HIS A 54 -10.13 -8.07 2.75
N SER A 55 -9.54 -8.15 1.56
CA SER A 55 -9.91 -9.16 0.57
C SER A 55 -9.68 -10.58 1.11
N THR A 56 -8.48 -10.87 1.64
CA THR A 56 -8.17 -12.19 2.19
C THR A 56 -9.03 -12.54 3.40
N SER A 57 -9.31 -11.56 4.28
CA SER A 57 -10.21 -11.75 5.41
C SER A 57 -11.63 -12.08 4.96
N THR A 58 -12.14 -11.42 3.92
CA THR A 58 -13.48 -11.74 3.40
C THR A 58 -13.55 -13.12 2.75
N ASP A 59 -12.47 -13.57 2.12
CA ASP A 59 -12.41 -14.89 1.50
C ASP A 59 -12.25 -16.01 2.53
N GLU A 60 -11.45 -15.80 3.59
CA GLU A 60 -11.42 -16.72 4.74
C GLU A 60 -12.78 -16.81 5.44
N HIS A 61 -13.48 -15.69 5.59
CA HIS A 61 -14.80 -15.70 6.22
C HIS A 61 -15.81 -16.50 5.39
N LYS A 62 -15.83 -16.32 4.06
CA LYS A 62 -16.65 -17.14 3.16
C LYS A 62 -16.30 -18.62 3.25
N ARG A 63 -15.00 -18.95 3.31
CA ARG A 63 -14.53 -20.33 3.48
C ARG A 63 -15.07 -20.96 4.77
N ARG A 64 -14.95 -20.27 5.90
CA ARG A 64 -15.45 -20.76 7.21
C ARG A 64 -16.96 -20.97 7.22
N VAL A 65 -17.74 -20.07 6.61
CA VAL A 65 -19.20 -20.21 6.51
C VAL A 65 -19.58 -21.43 5.66
N ASN A 66 -18.87 -21.68 4.55
CA ASN A 66 -19.11 -22.86 3.72
C ASN A 66 -18.77 -24.17 4.45
N GLU A 67 -17.64 -24.22 5.15
CA GLU A 67 -17.23 -25.38 5.95
C GLU A 67 -18.25 -25.68 7.06
N GLU A 68 -18.69 -24.65 7.80
CA GLU A 68 -19.72 -24.81 8.85
C GLU A 68 -21.06 -25.29 8.27
N THR A 69 -21.45 -24.78 7.10
CA THR A 69 -22.69 -25.19 6.43
C THR A 69 -22.64 -26.66 5.99
N LEU A 70 -21.51 -27.12 5.45
CA LEU A 70 -21.32 -28.51 5.06
C LEU A 70 -21.33 -29.45 6.28
N LEU A 71 -20.66 -29.07 7.37
CA LEU A 71 -20.67 -29.85 8.61
C LEU A 71 -22.08 -29.97 9.21
N LYS A 72 -22.85 -28.88 9.26
CA LYS A 72 -24.24 -28.91 9.72
C LYS A 72 -25.12 -29.82 8.86
N LEU A 73 -24.95 -29.79 7.53
CA LEU A 73 -25.69 -30.68 6.63
C LEU A 73 -25.36 -32.16 6.88
N CYS A 74 -24.10 -32.50 7.18
CA CYS A 74 -23.69 -33.85 7.54
C CYS A 74 -24.31 -34.30 8.88
N ASP A 75 -24.29 -33.43 9.89
CA ASP A 75 -24.74 -33.76 11.25
C ASP A 75 -26.26 -33.80 11.41
N GLU A 76 -27.00 -32.84 10.82
CA GLU A 76 -28.45 -32.71 11.01
C GLU A 76 -29.25 -33.64 10.12
N ILE A 77 -28.81 -33.84 8.86
CA ILE A 77 -29.61 -34.55 7.86
C ILE A 77 -29.21 -36.04 7.77
N ARG A 78 -28.01 -36.43 8.24
CA ARG A 78 -27.40 -37.77 8.01
C ARG A 78 -27.77 -38.35 6.64
N PRO A 79 -27.55 -37.58 5.55
CA PRO A 79 -27.96 -38.02 4.23
C PRO A 79 -27.17 -39.27 3.85
N ASN A 80 -27.84 -40.29 3.34
CA ASN A 80 -27.18 -41.52 2.86
C ASN A 80 -26.23 -41.27 1.67
N LEU A 81 -26.33 -40.10 1.03
CA LEU A 81 -25.48 -39.64 -0.05
C LEU A 81 -25.56 -38.11 -0.18
N ILE A 82 -24.40 -37.43 -0.17
CA ILE A 82 -24.29 -36.00 -0.51
C ILE A 82 -23.70 -35.90 -1.92
N LEU A 83 -24.45 -35.30 -2.85
CA LEU A 83 -23.98 -35.00 -4.20
C LEU A 83 -23.59 -33.53 -4.29
N ALA A 84 -22.29 -33.25 -4.14
CA ALA A 84 -21.74 -31.93 -4.42
C ALA A 84 -21.45 -31.82 -5.94
N THR A 85 -22.04 -30.83 -6.61
CA THR A 85 -21.81 -30.59 -8.04
C THR A 85 -21.19 -29.22 -8.25
N GLY A 86 -20.02 -29.19 -8.91
CA GLY A 86 -19.17 -28.00 -9.08
C GLY A 86 -18.01 -28.01 -8.07
N GLY A 87 -16.83 -27.58 -8.50
CA GLY A 87 -15.64 -27.51 -7.63
C GLY A 87 -14.63 -28.67 -7.76
N THR A 88 -14.62 -29.43 -8.87
CA THR A 88 -13.73 -30.60 -9.08
C THR A 88 -12.63 -30.37 -10.14
N THR A 89 -12.43 -29.13 -10.55
CA THR A 89 -11.43 -28.68 -11.54
C THR A 89 -10.13 -28.27 -10.81
N ILE A 90 -9.00 -28.13 -11.52
CA ILE A 90 -7.69 -27.76 -10.94
C ILE A 90 -7.61 -26.25 -10.56
N SER A 91 -8.74 -25.64 -10.19
CA SER A 91 -8.78 -24.26 -9.73
C SER A 91 -8.32 -24.19 -8.28
N LEU A 92 -7.53 -23.18 -7.90
CA LEU A 92 -7.12 -22.92 -6.51
C LEU A 92 -8.30 -22.63 -5.55
N TYR A 93 -9.53 -22.53 -6.09
CA TYR A 93 -10.78 -22.34 -5.35
C TYR A 93 -11.62 -23.64 -5.23
N ASP A 94 -11.15 -24.75 -5.82
CA ASP A 94 -11.83 -26.04 -5.83
C ASP A 94 -11.36 -26.91 -4.64
N ILE A 95 -12.06 -26.77 -3.52
CA ILE A 95 -11.75 -27.41 -2.21
C ILE A 95 -12.50 -28.73 -1.99
N THR A 96 -13.38 -29.14 -2.91
CA THR A 96 -14.18 -30.36 -2.81
C THR A 96 -13.36 -31.66 -2.65
N PRO A 97 -12.17 -31.81 -3.26
CA PRO A 97 -11.35 -33.01 -3.06
C PRO A 97 -10.66 -33.08 -1.69
N GLU A 98 -10.32 -31.94 -1.07
CA GLU A 98 -9.56 -31.90 0.19
C GLU A 98 -10.40 -32.28 1.43
N VAL A 99 -11.71 -32.06 1.37
CA VAL A 99 -12.63 -32.31 2.50
C VAL A 99 -13.12 -33.77 2.55
N ALA A 100 -12.97 -34.54 1.46
CA ALA A 100 -13.47 -35.91 1.32
C ALA A 100 -12.44 -37.02 1.66
N SER A 101 -11.23 -36.66 2.09
CA SER A 101 -10.10 -37.55 2.47
C SER A 101 -10.14 -37.89 3.96
#